data_AF-A0A966UMX0-F1
#
_entry.id   AF-A0A966UMX0-F1
#
_cell.length_a   1.000
_cell.length_b   1.000
_cell.length_c   1.000
_cell.angle_alpha   90.00
_cell.angle_beta   90.00
_cell.angle_gamma   90.00
#
_symmetry.space_group_name_H-M   'P 1'
#
loop_
_entity.id
_entity.type
_entity.pdbx_description
1 polymer ?
#
loop_
_entity_poly.entity_id
_entity_poly.type
_entity_poly.pdbx_seq_one_letter_code
_entity_poly.pdbx_strand_id
1 'polypeptide(L)'
;MVESLDIQQILWLWFVTHPNKYLEWSKLEQKDKDKLIAKSLRNAAVKFCEKEKAKSIGYELLDLYYYDASVIEAFMPSIISESYEMPTKIKDLNFKFSKSENSSDGNNWLVLRSDIATAYYRLSEAKQSVLKIRFSTDNNEWNLIAKDLDTTPDGARMKVQRAINSLIRNLGGWKPYLDEDTVMIEEDNESE
;
A
#
# COMPACT_ATOMS: atom_id res chain seq x y z
N MET A 1 -2.84 11.95 -20.65
CA MET A 1 -1.52 11.62 -20.07
C MET A 1 -0.96 12.93 -19.54
N VAL A 2 -0.49 12.99 -18.30
CA VAL A 2 0.01 14.24 -17.69
C VAL A 2 1.37 14.59 -18.28
N GLU A 3 1.63 15.86 -18.58
CA GLU A 3 2.89 16.29 -19.18
C GLU A 3 4.03 16.25 -18.16
N SER A 4 5.24 15.92 -18.63
CA SER A 4 6.42 15.85 -17.76
C SER A 4 6.80 17.19 -17.15
N LEU A 5 6.53 18.29 -17.87
CA LEU A 5 6.79 19.65 -17.41
C LEU A 5 5.89 20.03 -16.22
N ASP A 6 4.62 19.66 -16.27
CA ASP A 6 3.68 19.90 -15.15
C ASP A 6 4.13 19.15 -13.90
N ILE A 7 4.56 17.88 -14.06
CA ILE A 7 5.10 17.09 -12.94
C ILE A 7 6.33 17.78 -12.37
N GLN A 8 7.26 18.24 -13.22
CA GLN A 8 8.47 18.95 -12.76
C GLN A 8 8.12 20.21 -11.99
N GLN A 9 7.14 21.00 -12.45
CA GLN A 9 6.69 22.19 -11.76
C GLN A 9 6.14 21.87 -10.36
N ILE A 10 5.36 20.80 -10.23
CA ILE A 10 4.84 20.35 -8.93
C ILE A 10 5.97 19.91 -7.99
N LEU A 11 7.00 19.26 -8.51
CA LEU A 11 8.19 18.90 -7.71
C LEU A 11 8.89 20.14 -7.16
N TRP A 12 9.06 21.19 -7.97
CA TRP A 12 9.63 22.46 -7.50
C TRP A 12 8.72 23.16 -6.49
N LEU A 13 7.41 23.14 -6.70
CA LEU A 13 6.43 23.72 -5.79
C LEU A 13 6.48 23.07 -4.40
N TRP A 14 6.80 21.78 -4.32
CA TRP A 14 6.96 21.08 -3.05
C TRP A 14 8.04 21.74 -2.17
N PHE A 15 9.19 22.11 -2.74
CA PHE A 15 10.27 22.79 -1.99
C PHE A 15 9.86 24.18 -1.49
N VAL A 16 9.06 24.92 -2.27
CA VAL A 16 8.57 26.24 -1.88
C VAL A 16 7.52 26.15 -0.77
N THR A 17 6.71 25.10 -0.79
CA THR A 17 5.63 24.89 0.19
C THR A 17 6.09 24.20 1.47
N HIS A 18 7.26 23.56 1.46
CA HIS A 18 7.80 22.81 2.61
C HIS A 18 9.22 23.26 3.03
N PRO A 19 9.45 24.56 3.29
CA PRO A 19 10.77 25.05 3.70
C PRO A 19 11.21 24.48 5.06
N ASN A 20 10.30 24.29 6.02
CA ASN A 20 10.66 23.86 7.37
C ASN A 20 11.13 22.40 7.38
N LYS A 21 10.38 21.50 6.72
CA LYS A 21 10.81 20.11 6.53
C LYS A 21 12.14 19.98 5.81
N TYR A 22 12.37 20.80 4.80
CA TYR A 22 13.64 20.78 4.09
C TYR A 22 14.81 21.20 5.00
N LEU A 23 14.61 22.21 5.85
CA LEU A 23 15.62 22.64 6.83
C LEU A 23 15.88 21.56 7.89
N GLU A 24 14.82 20.93 8.40
CA GLU A 24 14.91 19.82 9.36
C GLU A 24 15.72 18.66 8.76
N TRP A 25 15.34 18.18 7.59
CA TRP A 25 16.00 17.03 6.95
C TRP A 25 17.39 17.36 6.42
N SER A 26 17.68 18.64 6.18
CA SER A 26 19.04 19.08 5.83
C SER A 26 20.04 18.93 6.97
N LYS A 27 19.58 18.73 8.21
CA LYS A 27 20.44 18.43 9.36
C LYS A 27 20.80 16.93 9.45
N LEU A 28 20.08 16.06 8.74
CA LEU A 28 20.30 14.61 8.74
C LEU A 28 21.46 14.21 7.83
N GLU A 29 21.90 12.96 7.96
CA GLU A 29 22.87 12.36 7.04
C GLU A 29 22.32 12.36 5.61
N GLN A 30 23.21 12.57 4.63
CA GLN A 30 22.86 12.70 3.21
C GLN A 30 21.96 11.56 2.70
N LYS A 31 22.25 10.32 3.11
CA LYS A 31 21.48 9.15 2.69
C LYS A 31 20.01 9.20 3.16
N ASP A 32 19.78 9.61 4.39
CA ASP A 32 18.44 9.69 4.95
C ASP A 32 17.69 10.92 4.45
N LYS A 33 18.40 12.05 4.29
CA LYS A 33 17.89 13.25 3.62
C LYS A 33 17.36 12.94 2.23
N ASP A 34 18.20 12.33 1.38
CA ASP A 34 17.84 12.03 -0.01
C ASP A 34 16.65 11.07 -0.09
N LYS A 35 16.59 10.09 0.82
CA LYS A 35 15.46 9.14 0.90
C LYS A 35 14.15 9.82 1.27
N LEU A 36 14.16 10.72 2.26
CA LEU A 36 12.96 11.43 2.70
C LEU A 36 12.47 12.41 1.64
N ILE A 37 13.38 13.18 1.04
CA ILE A 37 13.06 14.11 -0.05
C ILE A 37 12.51 13.35 -1.26
N ALA A 38 13.19 12.29 -1.72
CA ALA A 38 12.74 11.50 -2.86
C ALA A 38 11.35 10.88 -2.63
N LYS A 39 11.07 10.41 -1.40
CA LYS A 39 9.75 9.89 -1.03
C LYS A 39 8.67 10.97 -1.11
N SER A 40 8.95 12.16 -0.57
CA SER A 40 7.99 13.27 -0.50
C SER A 40 7.69 13.83 -1.89
N LEU A 41 8.73 14.04 -2.71
CA LEU A 41 8.62 14.43 -4.11
C LEU A 41 7.81 13.42 -4.93
N ARG A 42 8.07 12.11 -4.74
CA ARG A 42 7.28 11.06 -5.37
C ARG A 42 5.80 11.15 -4.98
N ASN A 43 5.49 11.34 -3.70
CA ASN A 43 4.11 11.45 -3.23
C ASN A 43 3.40 12.67 -3.84
N ALA A 44 4.08 13.83 -3.91
CA ALA A 44 3.55 15.04 -4.54
C ALA A 44 3.23 14.81 -6.03
N ALA A 45 4.15 14.18 -6.76
CA ALA A 45 3.95 13.84 -8.16
C ALA A 45 2.78 12.86 -8.37
N VAL A 46 2.69 11.81 -7.57
CA VAL A 46 1.60 10.82 -7.66
C VAL A 46 0.25 11.46 -7.38
N LYS A 47 0.14 12.28 -6.33
CA LYS A 47 -1.10 12.99 -5.97
C LYS A 47 -1.57 13.91 -7.11
N PHE A 48 -0.63 14.62 -7.74
CA PHE A 48 -0.96 15.44 -8.90
C PHE A 48 -1.46 14.61 -10.08
N CYS A 49 -0.76 13.51 -10.41
CA CYS A 49 -1.17 12.60 -11.47
C CYS A 49 -2.56 12.00 -11.21
N GLU A 50 -2.86 11.61 -9.96
CA GLU A 50 -4.15 11.06 -9.57
C GLU A 50 -5.26 12.10 -9.73
N LYS A 51 -5.02 13.36 -9.34
CA LYS A 51 -5.98 14.46 -9.48
C LYS A 51 -6.31 14.74 -10.95
N GLU A 52 -5.31 14.82 -11.81
CA GLU A 52 -5.51 15.04 -13.25
C GLU A 52 -6.17 13.83 -13.93
N LYS A 53 -5.85 12.61 -13.50
CA LYS A 53 -6.52 11.39 -13.95
C LYS A 53 -7.99 11.37 -13.54
N ALA A 54 -8.30 11.71 -12.28
CA ALA A 54 -9.66 11.82 -11.77
C ALA A 54 -10.46 12.85 -12.57
N LYS A 55 -9.90 14.04 -12.80
CA LYS A 55 -10.52 15.11 -13.59
C LYS A 55 -10.77 14.72 -15.05
N SER A 56 -9.84 13.98 -15.67
CA SER A 56 -9.97 13.59 -17.08
C SER A 56 -10.92 12.42 -17.32
N ILE A 57 -11.00 11.46 -16.39
CA ILE A 57 -11.85 10.27 -16.51
C ILE A 57 -13.24 10.51 -15.88
N GLY A 58 -13.36 11.47 -14.96
CA GLY A 58 -14.63 11.87 -14.36
C GLY A 58 -15.02 11.09 -13.10
N TYR A 59 -14.05 10.53 -12.37
CA TYR A 59 -14.29 9.92 -11.05
C TYR A 59 -13.79 10.84 -9.93
N GLU A 60 -14.29 10.66 -8.71
CA GLU A 60 -13.83 11.44 -7.56
C GLU A 60 -12.63 10.78 -6.88
N LEU A 61 -11.76 11.58 -6.27
CA LEU A 61 -10.61 11.02 -5.53
C LEU A 61 -11.03 10.12 -4.35
N LEU A 62 -12.26 10.28 -3.85
CA LEU A 62 -12.84 9.45 -2.80
C LEU A 62 -13.18 8.03 -3.29
N ASP A 63 -13.37 7.84 -4.60
CA ASP A 63 -13.65 6.54 -5.21
C ASP A 63 -12.40 5.65 -5.30
N LEU A 64 -11.21 6.21 -5.08
CA LEU A 64 -9.95 5.46 -5.10
C LEU A 64 -9.84 4.59 -3.85
N TYR A 65 -9.98 3.28 -4.05
CA TYR A 65 -9.73 2.29 -3.02
C TYR A 65 -8.25 1.83 -3.02
N TYR A 66 -7.61 1.90 -1.85
CA TYR A 66 -6.24 1.42 -1.63
C TYR A 66 -6.25 0.19 -0.73
N TYR A 67 -5.73 -0.93 -1.25
CA TYR A 67 -5.66 -2.18 -0.50
C TYR A 67 -4.55 -2.15 0.54
N ASP A 68 -4.88 -2.49 1.79
CA ASP A 68 -3.88 -2.80 2.80
C ASP A 68 -3.35 -4.23 2.64
N ALA A 69 -2.10 -4.45 3.06
CA ALA A 69 -1.48 -5.78 3.02
C ALA A 69 -2.31 -6.80 3.80
N SER A 70 -2.84 -6.42 4.96
CA SER A 70 -3.64 -7.30 5.83
C SER A 70 -4.90 -7.80 5.13
N VAL A 71 -5.55 -6.94 4.35
CA VAL A 71 -6.76 -7.30 3.58
C VAL A 71 -6.40 -8.31 2.49
N ILE A 72 -5.33 -8.05 1.74
CA ILE A 72 -4.83 -8.96 0.71
C ILE A 72 -4.54 -10.34 1.32
N GLU A 73 -3.80 -10.38 2.42
CA GLU A 73 -3.45 -11.63 3.11
C GLU A 73 -4.67 -12.43 3.57
N ALA A 74 -5.76 -11.77 3.95
CA ALA A 74 -7.01 -12.42 4.32
C ALA A 74 -7.73 -13.08 3.13
N PHE A 75 -7.64 -12.48 1.94
CA PHE A 75 -8.22 -13.03 0.70
C PHE A 75 -7.34 -14.09 0.03
N MET A 76 -6.02 -14.10 0.29
CA MET A 76 -5.09 -15.02 -0.37
C MET A 76 -5.51 -16.50 -0.33
N PRO A 77 -5.93 -17.08 0.82
CA PRO A 77 -6.35 -18.49 0.85
C PRO A 77 -7.55 -18.80 -0.04
N SER A 78 -8.53 -17.90 -0.12
CA SER A 78 -9.72 -18.06 -0.99
C SER A 78 -9.39 -17.94 -2.48
N ILE A 79 -8.40 -17.11 -2.83
CA ILE A 79 -7.94 -16.96 -4.21
C ILE A 79 -7.16 -18.21 -4.64
N ILE A 80 -6.26 -18.71 -3.80
CA ILE A 80 -5.42 -19.88 -4.12
C ILE A 80 -6.23 -21.18 -4.18
N SER A 81 -7.21 -21.35 -3.28
CA SER A 81 -8.12 -22.51 -3.30
C SER A 81 -9.22 -22.39 -4.36
N GLU A 82 -9.28 -21.28 -5.09
CA GLU A 82 -10.36 -20.91 -6.02
C GLU A 82 -11.77 -21.00 -5.40
N SER A 83 -11.85 -20.96 -4.06
CA SER A 83 -13.10 -21.00 -3.32
C SER A 83 -13.81 -19.65 -3.36
N TYR A 84 -15.13 -19.70 -3.55
CA TYR A 84 -16.05 -18.56 -3.47
C TYR A 84 -16.82 -18.55 -2.15
N GLU A 85 -16.21 -19.10 -1.10
CA GLU A 85 -16.70 -18.96 0.27
C GLU A 85 -16.04 -17.77 0.94
N MET A 86 -16.80 -17.04 1.77
CA MET A 86 -16.30 -15.89 2.50
C MET A 86 -15.23 -16.35 3.53
N PRO A 87 -13.98 -15.87 3.43
CA PRO A 87 -12.94 -16.21 4.40
C PRO A 87 -13.35 -15.85 5.83
N THR A 88 -13.14 -16.76 6.77
CA THR A 88 -13.47 -16.55 8.20
C THR A 88 -12.76 -15.34 8.79
N LYS A 89 -11.49 -15.11 8.40
CA LYS A 89 -10.71 -13.93 8.81
C LYS A 89 -11.34 -12.60 8.41
N ILE A 90 -12.16 -12.57 7.35
CA ILE A 90 -12.84 -11.35 6.90
C ILE A 90 -14.06 -11.03 7.77
N LYS A 91 -14.70 -12.06 8.36
CA LYS A 91 -15.78 -11.86 9.33
C LYS A 91 -15.27 -11.18 10.61
N ASP A 92 -14.05 -11.52 11.04
CA ASP A 92 -13.41 -10.91 12.21
C ASP A 92 -12.78 -9.54 11.89
N LEU A 93 -12.31 -9.36 10.65
CA LEU A 93 -11.95 -8.06 10.10
C LEU A 93 -13.21 -7.23 9.80
N ASN A 94 -14.03 -6.92 10.82
CA ASN A 94 -14.91 -5.75 10.89
C ASN A 94 -14.07 -4.44 10.80
N PHE A 95 -13.17 -4.40 9.83
CA PHE A 95 -12.02 -3.55 9.70
C PHE A 95 -12.49 -2.34 8.92
N LYS A 96 -13.16 -1.44 9.64
CA LYS A 96 -13.43 -0.08 9.16
C LYS A 96 -14.04 -0.03 7.75
N PHE A 97 -14.97 -0.93 7.42
CA PHE A 97 -16.07 -0.48 6.56
C PHE A 97 -16.70 0.65 7.36
N SER A 98 -16.55 1.88 6.86
CA SER A 98 -17.03 3.05 7.60
C SER A 98 -18.48 2.77 7.99
N LYS A 99 -18.84 3.24 9.19
CA LYS A 99 -20.20 3.20 9.75
C LYS A 99 -21.28 3.87 8.86
N SER A 100 -20.99 4.14 7.59
CA SER A 100 -21.84 4.83 6.62
C SER A 100 -22.38 3.94 5.49
N GLU A 101 -21.93 2.71 5.32
CA GLU A 101 -22.47 1.85 4.25
C GLU A 101 -23.41 0.80 4.81
N ASN A 102 -24.69 1.11 4.62
CA ASN A 102 -25.84 0.29 4.93
C ASN A 102 -25.64 -1.15 4.46
N SER A 103 -26.18 -2.07 5.25
CA SER A 103 -26.15 -3.53 5.16
C SER A 103 -26.75 -4.16 3.89
N SER A 104 -26.66 -3.49 2.74
CA SER A 104 -27.18 -3.93 1.43
C SER A 104 -26.09 -4.53 0.51
N ASP A 105 -24.82 -4.45 0.90
CA ASP A 105 -23.67 -4.71 0.02
C ASP A 105 -22.99 -6.07 0.28
N GLY A 106 -23.81 -7.12 0.45
CA GLY A 106 -23.36 -8.49 0.76
C GLY A 106 -22.38 -9.11 -0.25
N ASN A 107 -22.16 -8.47 -1.41
CA ASN A 107 -21.27 -8.93 -2.48
C ASN A 107 -20.01 -8.05 -2.69
N ASN A 108 -19.78 -7.00 -1.89
CA ASN A 108 -18.59 -6.14 -2.05
C ASN A 108 -17.28 -6.97 -1.93
N TRP A 109 -17.28 -8.00 -1.08
CA TRP A 109 -16.12 -8.89 -0.90
C TRP A 109 -15.78 -9.72 -2.16
N LEU A 110 -16.75 -10.05 -3.01
CA LEU A 110 -16.50 -10.76 -4.28
C LEU A 110 -15.79 -9.87 -5.29
N VAL A 111 -16.15 -8.58 -5.32
CA VAL A 111 -15.49 -7.57 -6.16
C VAL A 111 -14.03 -7.43 -5.72
N LEU A 112 -13.79 -7.23 -4.42
CA LEU A 112 -12.44 -7.15 -3.86
C LEU A 112 -11.61 -8.42 -4.15
N ARG A 113 -12.21 -9.60 -3.99
CA ARG A 113 -11.56 -10.88 -4.34
C ARG A 113 -11.19 -10.93 -5.82
N SER A 114 -12.10 -10.53 -6.71
CA SER A 114 -11.88 -10.51 -8.16
C SER A 114 -10.71 -9.60 -8.56
N ASP A 115 -10.62 -8.42 -7.95
CA ASP A 115 -9.51 -7.48 -8.21
C ASP A 115 -8.18 -8.06 -7.73
N ILE A 116 -8.13 -8.58 -6.50
CA ILE A 116 -6.93 -9.19 -5.93
C ILE A 116 -6.52 -10.43 -6.74
N ALA A 117 -7.47 -11.25 -7.18
CA ALA A 117 -7.20 -12.41 -8.03
C ALA A 117 -6.59 -11.98 -9.37
N THR A 118 -7.15 -10.96 -10.01
CA THR A 118 -6.61 -10.42 -11.27
C THR A 118 -5.17 -9.91 -11.08
N ALA A 119 -4.89 -9.22 -9.96
CA ALA A 119 -3.54 -8.77 -9.64
C ALA A 119 -2.57 -9.92 -9.31
N TYR A 120 -3.06 -10.99 -8.68
CA TYR A 120 -2.32 -12.21 -8.38
C TYR A 120 -1.88 -12.94 -9.65
N TYR A 121 -2.78 -13.17 -10.60
CA TYR A 121 -2.45 -13.85 -11.85
C TYR A 121 -1.52 -13.02 -12.76
N ARG A 122 -1.45 -11.69 -12.56
CA ARG A 122 -0.46 -10.82 -13.22
C ARG A 122 0.95 -10.89 -12.60
N LEU A 123 1.11 -11.51 -11.43
CA LEU A 123 2.45 -11.71 -10.86
C LEU A 123 3.25 -12.75 -11.64
N SER A 124 4.58 -12.69 -11.54
CA SER A 124 5.42 -13.77 -12.05
C SER A 124 5.16 -15.09 -11.32
N GLU A 125 5.29 -16.20 -12.03
CA GLU A 125 5.08 -17.55 -11.49
C GLU A 125 5.87 -17.79 -10.20
N ALA A 126 7.12 -17.33 -10.15
CA ALA A 126 7.95 -17.43 -8.94
C ALA A 126 7.32 -16.74 -7.71
N LYS A 127 6.69 -15.58 -7.88
CA LYS A 127 6.01 -14.87 -6.78
C LYS A 127 4.67 -15.53 -6.43
N GLN A 128 3.97 -16.04 -7.44
CA GLN A 128 2.75 -16.81 -7.21
C GLN A 128 3.03 -18.07 -6.38
N SER A 129 4.11 -18.81 -6.69
CA SER A 129 4.53 -20.01 -5.95
C SER A 129 4.85 -19.71 -4.48
N VAL A 130 5.58 -18.61 -4.21
CA VAL A 130 5.86 -18.17 -2.83
C VAL A 130 4.56 -17.93 -2.05
N LEU A 131 3.58 -17.28 -2.68
CA LEU A 131 2.28 -17.03 -2.04
C LEU A 131 1.46 -18.32 -1.87
N LYS A 132 1.51 -19.25 -2.82
CA LYS A 132 0.87 -20.58 -2.68
C LYS A 132 1.44 -21.30 -1.46
N ILE A 133 2.76 -21.43 -1.36
CA ILE A 133 3.39 -22.12 -0.22
C ILE A 133 2.99 -21.48 1.12
N ARG A 134 2.89 -20.15 1.20
CA ARG A 134 2.49 -19.44 2.43
C ARG A 134 1.03 -19.64 2.80
N PHE A 135 0.11 -19.63 1.83
CA PHE A 135 -1.33 -19.50 2.09
C PHE A 135 -2.15 -20.74 1.71
N SER A 136 -1.55 -21.77 1.11
CA SER A 136 -2.21 -23.05 0.80
C SER A 136 -2.35 -23.97 2.01
N THR A 137 -1.47 -23.86 3.00
CA THR A 137 -1.46 -24.72 4.19
C THR A 137 -1.92 -23.93 5.40
N ASP A 138 -2.73 -24.53 6.26
CA ASP A 138 -3.13 -23.91 7.55
C ASP A 138 -1.94 -23.72 8.53
N ASN A 139 -0.79 -24.31 8.20
CA ASN A 139 0.43 -24.21 8.99
C ASN A 139 1.14 -22.88 8.74
N ASN A 140 1.01 -21.96 9.70
CA ASN A 140 1.54 -20.60 9.62
C ASN A 140 3.00 -20.46 10.08
N GLU A 141 3.66 -21.57 10.41
CA GLU A 141 5.02 -21.59 10.94
C GLU A 141 6.07 -21.27 9.88
N TRP A 142 6.83 -20.21 10.12
CA TRP A 142 7.89 -19.77 9.20
C TRP A 142 9.01 -20.79 9.01
N ASN A 143 9.23 -21.69 9.98
CA ASN A 143 10.23 -22.75 9.87
C ASN A 143 9.89 -23.79 8.80
N LEU A 144 8.61 -24.11 8.61
CA LEU A 144 8.18 -25.06 7.59
C LEU A 144 8.20 -24.42 6.21
N ILE A 145 7.67 -23.20 6.11
CA ILE A 145 7.69 -22.42 4.86
C ILE A 145 9.13 -22.16 4.38
N ALA A 146 10.06 -21.94 5.32
CA ALA A 146 11.46 -21.77 5.00
C ALA A 146 12.11 -23.04 4.41
N LYS A 147 11.72 -24.22 4.91
CA LYS A 147 12.13 -25.50 4.32
C LYS A 147 11.58 -25.66 2.90
N ASP A 148 10.30 -25.35 2.70
CA ASP A 148 9.66 -25.47 1.38
C ASP A 148 10.22 -24.46 0.36
N LEU A 149 10.74 -23.33 0.82
CA LEU A 149 11.34 -22.26 0.01
C LEU A 149 12.88 -22.30 -0.06
N ASP A 150 13.50 -23.36 0.48
CA ASP A 150 14.95 -23.55 0.60
C ASP A 150 15.68 -22.29 1.10
N THR A 151 15.22 -21.72 2.20
CA THR A 151 15.74 -20.44 2.71
C THR A 151 15.71 -20.36 4.23
N THR A 152 16.18 -19.25 4.80
CA THR A 152 16.06 -18.99 6.24
C THR A 152 14.65 -18.52 6.59
N PRO A 153 14.17 -18.68 7.84
CA PRO A 153 12.86 -18.18 8.26
C PRO A 153 12.65 -16.69 7.95
N ASP A 154 13.68 -15.87 8.17
CA ASP A 154 13.64 -14.46 7.81
C ASP A 154 13.64 -14.23 6.28
N GLY A 155 14.44 -15.01 5.54
CA GLY A 155 14.44 -14.99 4.09
C GLY A 155 13.07 -15.33 3.49
N ALA A 156 12.37 -16.32 4.05
CA ALA A 156 11.01 -16.67 3.66
C ALA A 156 10.04 -15.51 3.91
N ARG A 157 10.10 -14.89 5.10
CA ARG A 157 9.28 -13.71 5.44
C ARG A 157 9.53 -12.57 4.46
N MET A 158 10.79 -12.27 4.15
CA MET A 158 11.13 -11.22 3.17
C MET A 158 10.62 -11.55 1.76
N LYS A 159 10.70 -12.82 1.32
CA LYS A 159 10.18 -13.25 0.01
C LYS A 159 8.66 -13.05 -0.06
N VAL A 160 7.92 -13.46 0.97
CA VAL A 160 6.47 -13.27 1.07
C VAL A 160 6.12 -11.77 1.05
N GLN A 161 6.77 -10.96 1.88
CA GLN A 161 6.52 -9.51 1.91
C GLN A 161 6.77 -8.85 0.54
N ARG A 162 7.84 -9.24 -0.17
CA ARG A 162 8.13 -8.73 -1.51
C ARG A 162 7.08 -9.15 -2.55
N ALA A 163 6.54 -10.37 -2.43
CA ALA A 163 5.47 -10.85 -3.28
C ALA A 163 4.18 -10.04 -3.05
N ILE A 164 3.78 -9.84 -1.79
CA ILE A 164 2.62 -9.00 -1.41
C ILE A 164 2.81 -7.55 -1.88
N ASN A 165 3.98 -6.95 -1.65
CA ASN A 165 4.28 -5.59 -2.12
C ASN A 165 4.22 -5.48 -3.65
N SER A 166 4.55 -6.55 -4.38
CA SER A 166 4.39 -6.58 -5.84
C SER A 166 2.92 -6.67 -6.24
N LEU A 167 2.12 -7.41 -5.49
CA LEU A 167 0.67 -7.51 -5.70
C LEU A 167 0.00 -6.15 -5.48
N ILE A 168 0.32 -5.45 -4.39
CA ILE A 168 -0.18 -4.10 -4.10
C ILE A 168 0.16 -3.14 -5.26
N ARG A 169 1.38 -3.21 -5.80
CA ARG A 169 1.76 -2.39 -6.97
C ARG A 169 0.89 -2.66 -8.20
N ASN A 170 0.52 -3.91 -8.43
CA ASN A 170 -0.37 -4.29 -9.53
C ASN A 170 -1.82 -3.82 -9.31
N LEU A 171 -2.26 -3.68 -8.06
CA LEU A 171 -3.59 -3.18 -7.66
C LEU A 171 -3.72 -1.64 -7.69
N GLY A 172 -2.65 -0.91 -7.96
CA GLY A 172 -2.66 0.56 -7.97
C GLY A 172 -1.68 1.21 -7.02
N GLY A 173 -0.99 0.43 -6.18
CA GLY A 173 0.04 0.91 -5.28
C GLY A 173 -0.49 1.37 -3.92
N TRP A 174 0.31 2.19 -3.23
CA TRP A 174 0.00 2.68 -1.89
C TRP A 174 -0.57 4.09 -1.94
N LYS A 175 -1.47 4.37 -1.01
CA LYS A 175 -2.00 5.72 -0.81
C LYS A 175 -0.85 6.70 -0.56
N PRO A 176 -0.72 7.78 -1.35
CA PRO A 176 0.26 8.83 -1.10
C PRO A 176 0.05 9.45 0.28
N TYR A 177 1.13 9.61 1.05
CA TYR A 177 1.08 10.33 2.31
C TYR A 177 1.11 11.83 2.05
N LEU A 178 0.25 12.59 2.74
CA LEU A 178 0.28 14.04 2.67
C LEU A 178 1.34 14.57 3.63
N ASP A 179 2.35 15.20 3.06
CA ASP A 179 3.26 16.01 3.85
C ASP A 179 2.60 17.34 4.15
N GLU A 180 2.46 17.68 5.43
CA GLU A 180 2.10 19.02 5.91
C GLU A 180 3.36 19.71 6.43
N ASP A 181 3.61 20.97 6.08
CA ASP A 181 4.73 21.76 6.62
C ASP A 181 4.32 22.38 7.96
N THR A 182 4.23 21.53 9.00
CA THR A 182 3.92 21.98 10.35
C THR A 182 5.16 22.56 11.02
N VAL A 183 5.05 23.76 11.60
CA VAL A 183 6.03 24.28 12.56
C VAL A 183 5.89 23.42 13.82
N MET A 184 6.93 22.64 14.16
CA MET A 184 7.00 22.06 15.49
C MET A 184 7.17 23.21 16.48
N ILE A 185 6.08 23.63 17.11
CA ILE A 185 6.15 24.41 18.33
C ILE A 185 6.61 23.41 19.38
N GLU A 186 7.86 23.54 19.85
CA GLU A 186 8.29 22.87 21.07
C GLU A 186 7.33 23.35 22.17
N GLU A 187 6.39 22.48 22.59
CA GLU A 187 5.69 22.69 23.85
C GLU A 187 6.75 22.59 24.94
N ASP A 188 7.24 23.75 25.39
CA ASP A 188 7.97 23.90 26.63
C ASP A 188 7.13 23.23 27.73
N ASN A 189 7.49 22.01 28.11
CA ASN A 189 7.03 21.41 29.35
C ASN A 189 7.69 22.15 30.53
N GLU A 190 7.33 23.41 30.72
CA GLU A 190 7.35 24.04 32.04
C GLU A 190 6.07 23.61 32.76
N SER A 191 6.12 22.42 33.36
CA SER A 191 5.27 22.10 34.50
C SER A 191 6.06 22.43 35.75
N GLU A 192 5.71 23.57 36.35
CA GLU A 192 6.10 24.00 37.71
C GLU A 192 5.83 22.91 38.78
#